data_AF-A0AA39JTA1-F1
#
_entry.id   AF-A0AA39JTA1-F1
#
_cell.length_a   1.000
_cell.length_b   1.000
_cell.length_c   1.000
_cell.angle_alpha   90.00
_cell.angle_beta   90.00
_cell.angle_gamma   90.00
#
_symmetry.space_group_name_H-M   'P 1'
#
loop_
_entity.id
_entity.type
_entity.pdbx_description
1 polymer ?
#
loop_
_entity_poly.entity_id
_entity_poly.type
_entity_poly.pdbx_seq_one_letter_code
_entity_poly.pdbx_strand_id
1 'polypeptide(L)'
;MHSSLTLILAALASLAAALFGTVSDLNAGLGSLSSYSTIVAFGDGYTDGGKEDGSTLDAAVQDLPDPKAGGRLSNGPLWVENLASDINATLKDYAVTATVVDHTQYPAFIFSDTRDFVYQNNYVISGPNKPTPDDTLYIVFVGMEDFLRADASSFPNTANNVIYELLLMADSPLFAKNILVVDNYGRGNVTSYGNEYKQSVFDGLGTLYSKRGANVGFVDLGNLWAAVLGTNPGYEAFGYVSAGACTVDDTTTEGQCDNPDETFYYIPR
;
A
#
# COMPACT_ATOMS: atom_id res chain seq x y z
N MET A 1 8.36 8.92 -8.13
CA MET A 1 8.20 7.48 -7.76
C MET A 1 8.43 6.48 -8.90
N HIS A 2 8.95 6.86 -10.07
CA HIS A 2 9.30 5.88 -11.13
C HIS A 2 10.38 4.86 -10.69
N SER A 3 11.26 5.21 -9.74
CA SER A 3 12.30 4.30 -9.22
C SER A 3 11.82 3.25 -8.21
N SER A 4 10.59 3.35 -7.68
CA SER A 4 10.07 2.43 -6.65
C SER A 4 9.52 1.12 -7.24
N LEU A 5 9.17 1.12 -8.52
CA LEU A 5 8.53 -0.01 -9.22
C LEU A 5 9.50 -1.17 -9.44
N THR A 6 10.74 -0.86 -9.80
CA THR A 6 11.82 -1.83 -10.00
C THR A 6 12.13 -2.61 -8.71
N LEU A 7 11.93 -2.01 -7.52
CA LEU A 7 12.13 -2.67 -6.23
C LEU A 7 11.03 -3.67 -5.88
N ILE A 8 9.75 -3.33 -6.12
CA ILE A 8 8.64 -4.26 -5.88
C ILE A 8 8.69 -5.43 -6.88
N LEU A 9 9.03 -5.16 -8.15
CA LEU A 9 9.27 -6.20 -9.15
C LEU A 9 10.47 -7.10 -8.77
N ALA A 10 11.54 -6.55 -8.20
CA ALA A 10 12.69 -7.33 -7.74
C ALA A 10 12.37 -8.19 -6.50
N ALA A 11 11.56 -7.67 -5.55
CA ALA A 11 11.14 -8.40 -4.36
C ALA A 11 10.25 -9.62 -4.69
N LEU A 12 9.41 -9.51 -5.72
CA LEU A 12 8.50 -10.59 -6.15
C LEU A 12 9.15 -11.62 -7.09
N ALA A 13 10.29 -11.29 -7.72
CA ALA A 13 10.91 -12.13 -8.75
C ALA A 13 11.65 -13.36 -8.21
N SER A 14 12.08 -13.38 -6.94
CA SER A 14 12.65 -14.59 -6.32
C SER A 14 12.91 -14.42 -4.81
N LEU A 15 11.95 -14.70 -3.94
CA LEU A 15 12.25 -14.96 -2.53
C LEU A 15 11.35 -16.05 -1.95
N ALA A 16 11.92 -17.25 -1.84
CA ALA A 16 11.41 -18.31 -0.97
C ALA A 16 11.87 -18.02 0.48
N ALA A 17 11.29 -17.00 1.10
CA ALA A 17 11.45 -16.79 2.55
C ALA A 17 10.56 -17.79 3.31
N ALA A 18 10.93 -18.13 4.55
CA ALA A 18 10.13 -19.01 5.38
C ALA A 18 8.92 -18.26 5.95
N LEU A 19 7.71 -18.80 5.79
CA LEU A 19 6.44 -18.24 6.29
C LEU A 19 6.32 -18.14 7.82
N PHE A 20 7.37 -18.50 8.57
CA PHE A 20 7.43 -18.47 10.02
C PHE A 20 8.86 -18.16 10.43
N GLY A 21 9.12 -16.88 10.73
CA GLY A 21 10.48 -16.38 10.99
C GLY A 21 10.53 -14.86 11.03
N THR A 22 11.74 -14.32 11.04
CA THR A 22 11.95 -12.86 10.96
C THR A 22 11.32 -12.30 9.69
N VAL A 23 10.60 -11.18 9.82
CA VAL A 23 10.03 -10.47 8.68
C VAL A 23 11.08 -10.24 7.60
N SER A 24 10.72 -10.57 6.37
CA SER A 24 11.49 -10.33 5.15
C SER A 24 10.53 -10.32 3.96
N ASP A 25 11.01 -9.84 2.82
CA ASP A 25 10.24 -9.98 1.58
C ASP A 25 9.96 -11.46 1.32
N LEU A 26 8.70 -11.78 1.00
CA LEU A 26 8.19 -13.14 0.90
C LEU A 26 7.36 -13.31 -0.37
N ASN A 27 7.60 -14.40 -1.08
CA ASN A 27 6.64 -14.97 -2.02
C ASN A 27 6.36 -16.43 -1.64
N ALA A 28 5.11 -16.69 -1.26
CA ALA A 28 4.58 -18.01 -0.96
C ALA A 28 3.42 -18.34 -1.90
N GLY A 29 3.76 -18.83 -3.09
CA GLY A 29 2.81 -19.37 -4.07
C GLY A 29 2.25 -18.34 -5.05
N LEU A 30 2.63 -17.06 -4.95
CA LEU A 30 2.24 -16.07 -5.97
C LEU A 30 2.91 -16.42 -7.30
N GLY A 31 2.12 -16.46 -8.36
CA GLY A 31 2.60 -16.63 -9.73
C GLY A 31 3.43 -15.44 -10.24
N SER A 32 3.98 -15.58 -11.44
CA SER A 32 4.60 -14.46 -12.16
C SER A 32 3.62 -13.32 -12.29
N LEU A 33 4.03 -12.06 -12.08
CA LEU A 33 3.12 -10.91 -12.15
C LEU A 33 2.28 -10.86 -13.44
N SER A 34 2.84 -11.24 -14.58
CA SER A 34 2.14 -11.31 -15.87
C SER A 34 1.02 -12.36 -15.95
N SER A 35 0.82 -13.20 -14.94
CA SER A 35 -0.32 -14.12 -14.88
C SER A 35 -1.59 -13.47 -14.33
N TYR A 36 -1.48 -12.28 -13.74
CA TYR A 36 -2.63 -11.57 -13.20
C TYR A 36 -3.19 -10.60 -14.24
N SER A 37 -4.48 -10.73 -14.52
CA SER A 37 -5.21 -9.85 -15.45
C SER A 37 -5.88 -8.67 -14.72
N THR A 38 -6.02 -8.78 -13.40
CA THR A 38 -6.69 -7.80 -12.54
C THR A 38 -5.87 -7.57 -11.27
N ILE A 39 -5.72 -6.30 -10.89
CA ILE A 39 -5.22 -5.90 -9.57
C ILE A 39 -6.37 -5.24 -8.82
N VAL A 40 -6.62 -5.68 -7.59
CA VAL A 40 -7.53 -5.01 -6.65
C VAL A 40 -6.68 -4.39 -5.56
N ALA A 41 -6.70 -3.07 -5.45
CA ALA A 41 -5.82 -2.34 -4.54
C ALA A 41 -6.63 -1.73 -3.38
N PHE A 42 -6.11 -1.92 -2.17
CA PHE A 42 -6.60 -1.33 -0.94
C PHE A 42 -5.48 -0.57 -0.26
N GLY A 43 -5.81 0.52 0.41
CA GLY A 43 -4.80 1.29 1.12
C GLY A 43 -5.18 2.72 1.39
N ASP A 44 -4.16 3.52 1.60
CA ASP A 44 -4.24 4.94 1.90
C ASP A 44 -3.83 5.84 0.71
N GLY A 45 -3.44 7.08 1.00
CA GLY A 45 -3.00 8.05 0.00
C GLY A 45 -1.67 7.75 -0.70
N TYR A 46 -1.02 6.61 -0.42
CA TYR A 46 0.08 6.06 -1.23
C TYR A 46 -0.42 5.12 -2.35
N THR A 47 -1.70 4.77 -2.33
CA THR A 47 -2.35 3.86 -3.29
C THR A 47 -3.55 4.51 -3.98
N ASP A 48 -4.25 5.44 -3.31
CA ASP A 48 -5.45 6.14 -3.76
C ASP A 48 -5.26 6.97 -5.05
N GLY A 49 -5.86 6.48 -6.13
CA GLY A 49 -5.92 7.07 -7.45
C GLY A 49 -6.98 8.16 -7.65
N GLY A 50 -7.73 8.55 -6.63
CA GLY A 50 -8.77 9.59 -6.69
C GLY A 50 -10.15 9.09 -7.15
N LYS A 51 -10.34 7.77 -7.28
CA LYS A 51 -11.66 7.13 -7.39
C LYS A 51 -11.65 5.81 -6.62
N GLU A 52 -12.38 5.77 -5.52
CA GLU A 52 -12.25 4.69 -4.52
C GLU A 52 -13.36 3.62 -4.65
N ASP A 53 -13.86 3.39 -5.87
CA ASP A 53 -14.97 2.47 -6.17
C ASP A 53 -14.61 1.33 -7.14
N GLY A 54 -13.34 1.23 -7.51
CA GLY A 54 -12.81 0.24 -8.46
C GLY A 54 -13.20 0.48 -9.92
N SER A 55 -13.73 1.67 -10.24
CA SER A 55 -13.91 2.12 -11.61
C SER A 55 -12.60 2.60 -12.24
N THR A 56 -12.61 2.87 -13.55
CA THR A 56 -11.44 3.41 -14.24
C THR A 56 -11.08 4.78 -13.70
N LEU A 57 -9.85 4.90 -13.18
CA LEU A 57 -9.28 6.15 -12.71
C LEU A 57 -9.27 7.20 -13.82
N ASP A 58 -9.41 8.48 -13.45
CA ASP A 58 -9.15 9.57 -14.40
C ASP A 58 -7.66 9.62 -14.75
N ALA A 59 -7.33 10.28 -15.85
CA ALA A 59 -5.94 10.47 -16.24
C ALA A 59 -5.17 11.20 -15.12
N ALA A 60 -3.99 10.70 -14.77
CA ALA A 60 -3.11 11.33 -13.78
C ALA A 60 -2.44 12.57 -14.38
N VAL A 61 -3.23 13.62 -14.57
CA VAL A 61 -2.82 14.93 -15.11
C VAL A 61 -3.08 15.99 -14.06
N GLN A 62 -2.10 16.85 -13.87
CA GLN A 62 -2.16 17.95 -12.91
C GLN A 62 -2.94 19.14 -13.48
N ASP A 63 -3.91 19.66 -12.73
CA ASP A 63 -4.71 20.84 -13.09
C ASP A 63 -4.41 22.00 -12.13
N LEU A 64 -3.54 22.91 -12.56
CA LEU A 64 -3.00 23.96 -11.69
C LEU A 64 -4.12 24.88 -11.13
N PRO A 65 -4.06 25.31 -9.86
CA PRO A 65 -2.93 25.15 -8.94
C PRO A 65 -2.96 23.88 -8.09
N ASP A 66 -3.84 22.91 -8.36
CA ASP A 66 -3.91 21.67 -7.57
C ASP A 66 -2.64 20.82 -7.80
N PRO A 67 -1.89 20.45 -6.75
CA PRO A 67 -0.74 19.57 -6.90
C PRO A 67 -1.15 18.13 -7.22
N LYS A 68 -2.41 17.74 -6.97
CA LYS A 68 -2.88 16.35 -7.09
C LYS A 68 -3.21 16.02 -8.53
N ALA A 69 -2.32 15.30 -9.22
CA ALA A 69 -2.58 14.86 -10.58
C ALA A 69 -3.77 13.88 -10.61
N GLY A 70 -4.88 14.23 -11.26
CA GLY A 70 -6.08 13.40 -11.29
C GLY A 70 -6.59 12.95 -9.92
N GLY A 71 -6.35 13.72 -8.86
CA GLY A 71 -6.73 13.40 -7.48
C GLY A 71 -5.70 12.61 -6.65
N ARG A 72 -4.61 12.11 -7.25
CA ARG A 72 -3.55 11.39 -6.52
C ARG A 72 -2.80 12.34 -5.59
N LEU A 73 -2.36 11.87 -4.41
CA LEU A 73 -1.38 12.60 -3.60
C LEU A 73 0.06 12.50 -4.19
N SER A 74 0.19 12.84 -5.46
CA SER A 74 1.38 12.78 -6.31
C SER A 74 1.18 13.68 -7.55
N ASN A 75 2.28 13.99 -8.27
CA ASN A 75 2.28 14.72 -9.54
C ASN A 75 2.02 13.83 -10.77
N GLY A 76 1.65 12.56 -10.56
CA GLY A 76 1.45 11.59 -11.63
C GLY A 76 0.96 10.23 -11.11
N PRO A 77 0.98 9.18 -11.95
CA PRO A 77 0.52 7.86 -11.58
C PRO A 77 1.23 7.29 -10.36
N LEU A 78 0.48 6.64 -9.48
CA LEU A 78 1.01 5.95 -8.31
C LEU A 78 1.70 4.64 -8.69
N TRP A 79 2.45 4.07 -7.74
CA TRP A 79 3.20 2.83 -7.95
C TRP A 79 2.29 1.67 -8.40
N VAL A 80 1.07 1.56 -7.85
CA VAL A 80 0.11 0.50 -8.19
C VAL A 80 -0.45 0.67 -9.61
N GLU A 81 -0.61 1.91 -10.08
CA GLU A 81 -1.02 2.23 -11.44
C GLU A 81 0.06 1.82 -12.44
N ASN A 82 1.31 2.15 -12.14
CA ASN A 82 2.45 1.74 -12.97
C ASN A 82 2.60 0.20 -12.98
N LEU A 83 2.41 -0.46 -11.84
CA LEU A 83 2.46 -1.93 -11.75
C LEU A 83 1.39 -2.56 -12.65
N ALA A 84 0.15 -2.07 -12.57
CA ALA A 84 -0.94 -2.56 -13.41
C ALA A 84 -0.66 -2.30 -14.91
N SER A 85 -0.14 -1.12 -15.25
CA SER A 85 0.22 -0.80 -16.62
C SER A 85 1.32 -1.71 -17.18
N ASP A 86 2.36 -1.98 -16.39
CA ASP A 86 3.52 -2.78 -16.81
C ASP A 86 3.14 -4.23 -17.15
N ILE A 87 2.15 -4.78 -16.44
CA ILE A 87 1.68 -6.16 -16.64
C ILE A 87 0.40 -6.22 -17.48
N ASN A 88 -0.08 -5.08 -17.97
CA ASN A 88 -1.33 -4.94 -18.71
C ASN A 88 -2.55 -5.53 -17.96
N ALA A 89 -2.62 -5.28 -16.65
CA ALA A 89 -3.74 -5.66 -15.81
C ALA A 89 -4.76 -4.50 -15.67
N THR A 90 -6.01 -4.86 -15.44
CA THR A 90 -7.04 -3.90 -15.02
C THR A 90 -6.83 -3.56 -13.55
N LEU A 91 -6.60 -2.30 -13.23
CA LEU A 91 -6.60 -1.82 -11.84
C LEU A 91 -8.02 -1.53 -11.36
N LYS A 92 -8.37 -2.08 -10.21
CA LYS A 92 -9.56 -1.75 -9.42
C LYS A 92 -9.09 -1.15 -8.10
N ASP A 93 -9.10 0.17 -8.03
CA ASP A 93 -8.63 0.91 -6.87
C ASP A 93 -9.76 1.18 -5.89
N TYR A 94 -9.57 0.80 -4.63
CA TYR A 94 -10.46 1.04 -3.51
C TYR A 94 -9.76 1.77 -2.36
N ALA A 95 -8.50 2.17 -2.55
CA ALA A 95 -7.74 2.88 -1.54
C ALA A 95 -8.37 4.26 -1.27
N VAL A 96 -8.30 4.71 -0.01
CA VAL A 96 -8.87 5.97 0.44
C VAL A 96 -7.81 6.74 1.20
N THR A 97 -7.54 7.97 0.81
CA THR A 97 -6.56 8.83 1.48
C THR A 97 -6.85 8.99 2.98
N ALA A 98 -5.78 8.99 3.78
CA ALA A 98 -5.81 9.13 5.24
C ALA A 98 -6.64 8.04 5.98
N THR A 99 -6.81 6.88 5.35
CA THR A 99 -7.54 5.76 5.92
C THR A 99 -6.73 5.00 6.98
N VAL A 100 -7.42 4.59 8.04
CA VAL A 100 -6.93 3.62 9.03
C VAL A 100 -7.52 2.24 8.74
N VAL A 101 -7.05 1.21 9.44
CA VAL A 101 -7.61 -0.13 9.28
C VAL A 101 -9.07 -0.20 9.76
N ASP A 102 -9.34 0.32 10.96
CA ASP A 102 -10.69 0.42 11.54
C ASP A 102 -10.79 1.74 12.31
N HIS A 103 -11.62 2.67 11.85
CA HIS A 103 -11.75 3.99 12.48
C HIS A 103 -12.37 3.92 13.87
N THR A 104 -13.16 2.87 14.16
CA THR A 104 -13.80 2.70 15.47
C THR A 104 -12.81 2.36 16.58
N GLN A 105 -11.60 1.91 16.22
CA GLN A 105 -10.47 1.73 17.15
C GLN A 105 -9.96 3.07 17.72
N TYR A 106 -10.27 4.19 17.07
CA TYR A 106 -9.76 5.52 17.40
C TYR A 106 -10.87 6.51 17.79
N PRO A 107 -11.67 6.23 18.85
CA PRO A 107 -12.85 7.05 19.20
C PRO A 107 -12.52 8.48 19.64
N ALA A 108 -11.26 8.78 19.93
CA ALA A 108 -10.80 10.12 20.27
C ALA A 108 -10.52 11.00 19.03
N PHE A 109 -10.48 10.41 17.83
CA PHE A 109 -10.19 11.10 16.58
C PHE A 109 -11.47 11.29 15.77
N ILE A 110 -11.64 12.47 15.18
CA ILE A 110 -12.74 12.76 14.25
C ILE A 110 -12.21 12.55 12.84
N PHE A 111 -12.78 11.59 12.14
CA PHE A 111 -12.45 11.31 10.74
C PHE A 111 -13.45 12.04 9.84
N SER A 112 -12.94 12.83 8.90
CA SER A 112 -13.76 13.49 7.87
C SER A 112 -14.31 12.50 6.84
N ASP A 113 -13.61 11.37 6.67
CA ASP A 113 -14.01 10.24 5.85
C ASP A 113 -13.86 8.96 6.68
N THR A 114 -14.92 8.17 6.81
CA THR A 114 -14.94 6.93 7.61
C THR A 114 -14.81 5.68 6.75
N ARG A 115 -14.42 5.81 5.48
CA ARG A 115 -14.15 4.69 4.57
C ARG A 115 -12.78 4.07 4.91
N ASP A 116 -12.72 3.40 6.06
CA ASP A 116 -11.58 2.62 6.55
C ASP A 116 -11.32 1.34 5.72
N PHE A 117 -10.24 0.61 5.99
CA PHE A 117 -9.96 -0.65 5.28
C PHE A 117 -11.11 -1.66 5.42
N VAL A 118 -11.77 -1.72 6.58
CA VAL A 118 -12.97 -2.54 6.80
C VAL A 118 -14.07 -2.14 5.81
N TYR A 119 -14.32 -0.85 5.59
CA TYR A 119 -15.26 -0.37 4.57
C TYR A 119 -14.81 -0.77 3.16
N GLN A 120 -13.55 -0.50 2.79
CA GLN A 120 -13.03 -0.81 1.45
C GLN A 120 -13.20 -2.30 1.12
N ASN A 121 -12.85 -3.18 2.07
CA ASN A 121 -12.99 -4.61 1.91
C ASN A 121 -14.47 -5.04 1.77
N ASN A 122 -15.33 -4.53 2.66
CA ASN A 122 -16.77 -4.81 2.59
C ASN A 122 -17.40 -4.33 1.28
N TYR A 123 -16.92 -3.23 0.70
CA TYR A 123 -17.38 -2.74 -0.59
C TYR A 123 -17.10 -3.76 -1.71
N VAL A 124 -15.89 -4.34 -1.74
CA VAL A 124 -15.52 -5.38 -2.71
C VAL A 124 -16.29 -6.69 -2.46
N ILE A 125 -16.35 -7.13 -1.21
CA ILE A 125 -17.03 -8.38 -0.82
C ILE A 125 -18.53 -8.33 -1.15
N SER A 126 -19.20 -7.21 -0.84
CA SER A 126 -20.64 -7.04 -1.09
C SER A 126 -20.97 -6.68 -2.53
N GLY A 127 -19.99 -6.20 -3.30
CA GLY A 127 -20.15 -5.79 -4.69
C GLY A 127 -20.68 -6.92 -5.60
N PRO A 128 -21.53 -6.61 -6.60
CA PRO A 128 -22.11 -7.60 -7.48
C PRO A 128 -21.10 -8.20 -8.47
N ASN A 129 -20.05 -7.45 -8.81
CA ASN A 129 -19.05 -7.82 -9.80
C ASN A 129 -17.75 -8.22 -9.11
N LYS A 130 -17.65 -9.49 -8.74
CA LYS A 130 -16.48 -10.04 -8.05
C LYS A 130 -15.36 -10.34 -9.06
N PRO A 131 -14.11 -9.91 -8.78
CA PRO A 131 -12.95 -10.31 -9.56
C PRO A 131 -12.79 -11.84 -9.57
N THR A 132 -12.26 -12.39 -10.65
CA THR A 132 -12.01 -13.83 -10.75
C THR A 132 -10.82 -14.18 -9.86
N PRO A 133 -10.96 -15.08 -8.87
CA PRO A 133 -9.90 -15.31 -7.89
C PRO A 133 -8.57 -15.79 -8.47
N ASP A 134 -8.60 -16.58 -9.54
CA ASP A 134 -7.41 -17.23 -10.09
C ASP A 134 -6.46 -16.26 -10.82
N ASP A 135 -6.97 -15.17 -11.40
CA ASP A 135 -6.20 -14.18 -12.17
C ASP A 135 -6.20 -12.79 -11.54
N THR A 136 -6.71 -12.66 -10.32
CA THR A 136 -6.70 -11.41 -9.54
C THR A 136 -5.59 -11.43 -8.49
N LEU A 137 -4.80 -10.35 -8.45
CA LEU A 137 -3.88 -10.03 -7.35
C LEU A 137 -4.53 -8.97 -6.45
N TYR A 138 -4.77 -9.31 -5.19
CA TYR A 138 -5.24 -8.38 -4.17
C TYR A 138 -4.03 -7.77 -3.47
N ILE A 139 -3.92 -6.45 -3.50
CA ILE A 139 -2.81 -5.70 -2.91
C ILE A 139 -3.36 -4.87 -1.74
N VAL A 140 -2.77 -5.05 -0.56
CA VAL A 140 -3.17 -4.33 0.65
C VAL A 140 -1.98 -3.53 1.18
N PHE A 141 -2.12 -2.21 1.26
CA PHE A 141 -1.11 -1.31 1.80
C PHE A 141 -1.73 -0.36 2.82
N VAL A 142 -1.75 -0.79 4.09
CA VAL A 142 -2.45 -0.10 5.20
C VAL A 142 -1.54 -0.02 6.43
N GLY A 143 -1.98 0.73 7.45
CA GLY A 143 -1.33 0.78 8.77
C GLY A 143 -0.48 2.02 9.03
N MET A 144 -0.21 2.87 8.03
CA MET A 144 0.54 4.11 8.24
C MET A 144 -0.23 5.13 9.08
N GLU A 145 -1.50 5.35 8.74
CA GLU A 145 -2.35 6.28 9.47
C GLU A 145 -2.68 5.79 10.88
N ASP A 146 -2.77 4.47 11.06
CA ASP A 146 -2.87 3.82 12.35
C ASP A 146 -1.65 4.12 13.22
N PHE A 147 -0.44 4.00 12.67
CA PHE A 147 0.81 4.29 13.39
C PHE A 147 0.90 5.74 13.89
N LEU A 148 0.30 6.69 13.18
CA LEU A 148 0.26 8.11 13.58
C LEU A 148 -0.70 8.39 14.73
N ARG A 149 -1.69 7.51 14.97
CA ARG A 149 -2.80 7.73 15.92
C ARG A 149 -2.73 6.79 17.12
N ALA A 150 -2.23 5.58 16.91
CA ALA A 150 -2.10 4.55 17.91
C ALA A 150 -0.93 4.87 18.87
N ASP A 151 -1.06 4.40 20.10
CA ASP A 151 0.07 4.31 21.01
C ASP A 151 0.74 2.93 20.91
N ALA A 152 1.86 2.77 21.64
CA ALA A 152 2.60 1.52 21.65
C ALA A 152 1.81 0.31 22.17
N SER A 153 0.71 0.52 22.90
CA SER A 153 -0.13 -0.56 23.44
C SER A 153 -1.26 -1.00 22.51
N SER A 154 -1.65 -0.14 21.58
CA SER A 154 -2.79 -0.34 20.68
C SER A 154 -2.37 -0.71 19.26
N PHE A 155 -1.26 -0.18 18.76
CA PHE A 155 -0.84 -0.41 17.37
C PHE A 155 -0.62 -1.89 17.02
N PRO A 156 0.01 -2.73 17.86
CA PRO A 156 0.14 -4.16 17.56
C PRO A 156 -1.22 -4.86 17.36
N ASN A 157 -2.29 -4.41 18.03
CA ASN A 157 -3.61 -5.01 17.87
C ASN A 157 -4.25 -4.72 16.51
N THR A 158 -3.86 -3.63 15.84
CA THR A 158 -4.31 -3.30 14.47
C THR A 158 -3.97 -4.42 13.49
N ALA A 159 -2.88 -5.15 13.70
CA ALA A 159 -2.51 -6.29 12.85
C ALA A 159 -3.62 -7.37 12.83
N ASN A 160 -4.30 -7.60 13.95
CA ASN A 160 -5.38 -8.59 14.02
C ASN A 160 -6.56 -8.19 13.12
N ASN A 161 -6.86 -6.90 13.03
CA ASN A 161 -7.92 -6.40 12.15
C ASN A 161 -7.53 -6.56 10.68
N VAL A 162 -6.27 -6.27 10.31
CA VAL A 162 -5.77 -6.55 8.95
C VAL A 162 -5.93 -8.03 8.61
N ILE A 163 -5.46 -8.94 9.48
CA ILE A 163 -5.54 -10.38 9.22
C ILE A 163 -7.00 -10.88 9.18
N TYR A 164 -7.87 -10.33 10.02
CA TYR A 164 -9.29 -10.65 9.99
C TYR A 164 -9.93 -10.28 8.66
N GLU A 165 -9.69 -9.07 8.14
CA GLU A 165 -10.19 -8.63 6.84
C GLU A 165 -9.64 -9.48 5.70
N LEU A 166 -8.35 -9.85 5.73
CA LEU A 166 -7.76 -10.76 4.75
C LEU A 166 -8.39 -12.17 4.80
N LEU A 167 -8.73 -12.66 5.99
CA LEU A 167 -9.45 -13.93 6.14
C LEU A 167 -10.86 -13.85 5.54
N LEU A 168 -11.58 -12.72 5.74
CA LEU A 168 -12.88 -12.49 5.11
C LEU A 168 -12.78 -12.46 3.58
N MET A 169 -11.71 -11.86 3.04
CA MET A 169 -11.44 -11.86 1.59
C MET A 169 -11.21 -13.28 1.05
N ALA A 170 -10.45 -14.09 1.77
CA ALA A 170 -10.10 -15.45 1.36
C ALA A 170 -11.30 -16.43 1.41
N ASP A 171 -12.35 -16.08 2.15
CA ASP A 171 -13.57 -16.88 2.29
C ASP A 171 -14.67 -16.46 1.28
N SER A 172 -15.78 -17.20 1.30
CA SER A 172 -16.97 -16.85 0.52
C SER A 172 -17.49 -15.46 0.92
N PRO A 173 -17.87 -14.60 -0.02
CA PRO A 173 -18.08 -14.91 -1.44
C PRO A 173 -16.94 -14.48 -2.38
N LEU A 174 -15.85 -13.91 -1.88
CA LEU A 174 -14.78 -13.35 -2.72
C LEU A 174 -13.73 -14.39 -3.09
N PHE A 175 -13.42 -15.32 -2.18
CA PHE A 175 -12.43 -16.40 -2.38
C PHE A 175 -11.05 -15.88 -2.82
N ALA A 176 -10.63 -14.72 -2.34
CA ALA A 176 -9.36 -14.09 -2.70
C ALA A 176 -8.20 -15.07 -2.52
N LYS A 177 -7.55 -15.40 -3.65
CA LYS A 177 -6.54 -16.46 -3.71
C LYS A 177 -5.12 -15.93 -3.72
N ASN A 178 -4.87 -14.77 -4.31
CA ASN A 178 -3.52 -14.20 -4.43
C ASN A 178 -3.47 -12.86 -3.70
N ILE A 179 -2.82 -12.82 -2.54
CA ILE A 179 -2.83 -11.66 -1.64
C ILE A 179 -1.39 -11.17 -1.43
N LEU A 180 -1.13 -9.92 -1.74
CA LEU A 180 0.14 -9.23 -1.47
C LEU A 180 -0.10 -8.15 -0.42
N VAL A 181 0.61 -8.24 0.70
CA VAL A 181 0.65 -7.16 1.69
C VAL A 181 1.95 -6.38 1.53
N VAL A 182 1.82 -5.06 1.47
CA VAL A 182 2.94 -4.13 1.45
C VAL A 182 2.96 -3.41 2.79
N ASP A 183 4.12 -3.33 3.43
CA ASP A 183 4.29 -2.64 4.70
C ASP A 183 5.31 -1.50 4.62
N ASN A 184 4.94 -0.38 5.25
CA ASN A 184 5.82 0.73 5.60
C ASN A 184 5.16 1.55 6.72
N TYR A 185 4.69 0.88 7.79
CA TYR A 185 3.88 1.50 8.85
C TYR A 185 4.40 2.87 9.33
N GLY A 186 5.73 3.02 9.43
CA GLY A 186 6.36 4.19 10.04
C GLY A 186 6.96 5.17 9.05
N ARG A 187 6.84 4.91 7.73
CA ARG A 187 7.48 5.74 6.69
C ARG A 187 8.96 5.95 6.96
N GLY A 188 9.66 4.85 7.28
CA GLY A 188 11.07 4.83 7.68
C GLY A 188 11.34 5.06 9.18
N ASN A 189 10.35 5.46 9.98
CA ASN A 189 10.48 5.49 11.44
C ASN A 189 10.27 4.10 12.05
N VAL A 190 11.32 3.52 12.62
CA VAL A 190 11.29 2.16 13.18
C VAL A 190 11.10 2.21 14.69
N THR A 191 10.08 1.53 15.19
CA THR A 191 9.81 1.38 16.62
C THR A 191 9.61 -0.08 16.99
N SER A 192 9.76 -0.42 18.27
CA SER A 192 9.55 -1.80 18.75
C SER A 192 8.12 -2.27 18.52
N TYR A 193 7.12 -1.43 18.83
CA TYR A 193 5.70 -1.75 18.66
C TYR A 193 5.29 -1.77 17.18
N GLY A 194 5.92 -0.95 16.33
CA GLY A 194 5.72 -1.02 14.89
C GLY A 194 6.26 -2.32 14.29
N ASN A 195 7.43 -2.78 14.76
CA ASN A 195 7.97 -4.09 14.37
C ASN A 195 7.11 -5.26 14.87
N GLU A 196 6.48 -5.12 16.05
CA GLU A 196 5.52 -6.09 16.56
C GLU A 196 4.25 -6.17 15.68
N TYR A 197 3.70 -5.03 15.27
CA TYR A 197 2.62 -4.96 14.28
C TYR A 197 3.02 -5.67 12.98
N LYS A 198 4.19 -5.32 12.42
CA LYS A 198 4.70 -5.89 11.17
C LYS A 198 4.87 -7.40 11.27
N GLN A 199 5.48 -7.89 12.35
CA GLN A 199 5.65 -9.32 12.59
C GLN A 199 4.29 -10.04 12.72
N SER A 200 3.32 -9.43 13.39
CA SER A 200 1.97 -10.00 13.55
C SER A 200 1.24 -10.11 12.21
N VAL A 201 1.37 -9.12 11.32
CA VAL A 201 0.85 -9.19 9.95
C VAL A 201 1.55 -10.31 9.16
N PHE A 202 2.89 -10.36 9.22
CA PHE A 202 3.69 -11.38 8.54
C PHE A 202 3.32 -12.81 8.97
N ASP A 203 3.23 -13.07 10.27
CA ASP A 203 2.83 -14.37 10.82
C ASP A 203 1.38 -14.73 10.46
N GLY A 204 0.50 -13.72 10.39
CA GLY A 204 -0.87 -13.87 9.94
C GLY A 204 -0.97 -14.37 8.50
N LEU A 205 -0.11 -13.89 7.59
CA LEU A 205 -0.03 -14.41 6.22
C LEU A 205 0.37 -15.89 6.19
N GLY A 206 1.23 -16.34 7.10
CA GLY A 206 1.52 -17.76 7.31
C GLY A 206 0.26 -18.59 7.60
N THR A 207 -0.69 -18.02 8.33
CA THR A 207 -1.99 -18.66 8.60
C THR A 207 -2.88 -18.69 7.35
N LEU A 208 -2.97 -17.60 6.58
CA LEU A 208 -3.72 -17.59 5.32
C LEU A 208 -3.19 -18.65 4.34
N TYR A 209 -1.86 -18.71 4.17
CA TYR A 209 -1.23 -19.70 3.30
C TYR A 209 -1.51 -21.14 3.75
N SER A 210 -1.16 -21.46 5.00
CA SER A 210 -1.21 -22.84 5.49
C SER A 210 -2.62 -23.37 5.78
N LYS A 211 -3.59 -22.50 6.12
CA LYS A 211 -4.94 -22.91 6.57
C LYS A 211 -6.08 -22.47 5.66
N ARG A 212 -5.85 -21.57 4.72
CA ARG A 212 -6.87 -21.14 3.74
C ARG A 212 -6.47 -21.42 2.29
N GLY A 213 -5.23 -21.84 2.04
CA GLY A 213 -4.76 -22.18 0.69
C GLY A 213 -4.62 -20.96 -0.21
N ALA A 214 -4.54 -19.75 0.36
CA ALA A 214 -4.20 -18.54 -0.37
C ALA A 214 -2.70 -18.53 -0.70
N ASN A 215 -2.35 -18.03 -1.88
CA ASN A 215 -1.01 -17.60 -2.20
C ASN A 215 -0.79 -16.23 -1.57
N VAL A 216 0.32 -16.06 -0.86
CA VAL A 216 0.61 -14.82 -0.13
C VAL A 216 1.97 -14.25 -0.49
N GLY A 217 2.07 -12.93 -0.47
CA GLY A 217 3.33 -12.21 -0.53
C GLY A 217 3.40 -11.11 0.52
N PHE A 218 4.61 -10.77 0.91
CA PHE A 218 4.89 -9.66 1.81
C PHE A 218 6.06 -8.84 1.25
N VAL A 219 5.94 -7.52 1.25
CA VAL A 219 7.01 -6.60 0.84
C VAL A 219 7.23 -5.56 1.93
N ASP A 220 8.45 -5.49 2.46
CA ASP A 220 8.86 -4.50 3.45
C ASP A 220 9.49 -3.28 2.77
N LEU A 221 8.66 -2.28 2.44
CA LEU A 221 9.14 -1.00 1.88
C LEU A 221 9.86 -0.14 2.93
N GLY A 222 9.84 -0.51 4.20
CA GLY A 222 10.66 0.12 5.23
C GLY A 222 12.15 0.06 4.91
N ASN A 223 12.61 -1.01 4.24
CA ASN A 223 13.99 -1.13 3.76
C ASN A 223 14.33 -0.09 2.69
N LEU A 224 13.39 0.18 1.76
CA LEU A 224 13.56 1.23 0.75
C LEU A 224 13.61 2.61 1.40
N TRP A 225 12.71 2.90 2.34
CA TRP A 225 12.74 4.15 3.08
C TRP A 225 14.03 4.32 3.87
N ALA A 226 14.51 3.27 4.54
CA ALA A 226 15.78 3.30 5.25
C ALA A 226 16.98 3.55 4.32
N ALA A 227 16.97 2.98 3.12
CA ALA A 227 18.01 3.19 2.13
C ALA A 227 18.00 4.64 1.58
N VAL A 228 16.82 5.20 1.28
CA VAL A 228 16.67 6.56 0.76
C VAL A 228 16.95 7.61 1.85
N LEU A 229 16.46 7.41 3.07
CA LEU A 229 16.62 8.37 4.18
C LEU A 229 17.95 8.20 4.93
N GLY A 230 18.76 7.20 4.58
CA GLY A 230 20.09 6.97 5.13
C GLY A 230 21.13 8.00 4.67
N THR A 231 22.36 7.86 5.17
CA THR A 231 23.40 8.90 5.02
C THR A 231 24.47 8.62 3.96
N ASN A 232 24.45 7.48 3.26
CA ASN A 232 25.47 7.15 2.23
C ASN A 232 25.06 6.01 1.27
N PRO A 233 24.78 6.25 -0.03
CA PRO A 233 24.57 7.56 -0.64
C PRO A 233 23.20 8.16 -0.30
N GLY A 234 22.36 7.45 0.46
CA GLY A 234 21.01 7.91 0.78
C GLY A 234 20.18 8.10 -0.48
N TYR A 235 19.41 9.19 -0.53
CA TYR A 235 18.56 9.55 -1.65
C TYR A 235 19.34 9.76 -2.96
N GLU A 236 20.62 10.15 -2.90
CA GLU A 236 21.47 10.31 -4.09
C GLU A 236 21.69 8.99 -4.83
N ALA A 237 21.68 7.86 -4.10
CA ALA A 237 21.82 6.52 -4.69
C ALA A 237 20.68 6.18 -5.65
N PHE A 238 19.54 6.85 -5.47
CA PHE A 238 18.31 6.67 -6.23
C PHE A 238 18.10 7.79 -7.27
N GLY A 239 19.09 8.68 -7.43
CA GLY A 239 19.02 9.81 -8.37
C GLY A 239 18.25 11.02 -7.86
N TYR A 240 17.85 11.04 -6.59
CA TYR A 240 17.21 12.21 -6.00
C TYR A 240 18.26 13.26 -5.60
N VAL A 241 17.83 14.52 -5.52
CA VAL A 241 18.59 15.66 -4.99
C VAL A 241 18.12 16.06 -3.59
N SER A 242 16.99 15.51 -3.13
CA SER A 242 16.44 15.77 -1.79
C SER A 242 15.59 14.60 -1.31
N ALA A 243 15.70 14.29 -0.02
CA ALA A 243 14.79 13.40 0.70
C ALA A 243 13.47 14.08 1.14
N GLY A 244 13.33 15.40 0.90
CA GLY A 244 12.15 16.18 1.25
C GLY A 244 11.06 16.17 0.18
N ALA A 245 10.01 16.96 0.42
CA ALA A 245 8.92 17.20 -0.51
C ALA A 245 9.24 18.28 -1.53
N CYS A 246 8.65 18.19 -2.72
CA CYS A 246 8.74 19.23 -3.74
C CYS A 246 7.75 20.38 -3.49
N THR A 247 6.52 20.08 -3.06
CA THR A 247 5.51 21.10 -2.74
C THR A 247 5.58 21.53 -1.28
N VAL A 248 4.99 22.68 -0.97
CA VAL A 248 4.91 23.22 0.40
C VAL A 248 3.79 22.59 1.22
N ASP A 249 2.70 22.20 0.56
CA ASP A 249 1.54 21.49 1.12
C ASP A 249 0.82 20.69 0.02
N ASP A 250 -0.35 20.13 0.33
CA ASP A 250 -1.16 19.33 -0.59
C ASP A 250 -2.27 20.13 -1.28
N THR A 251 -2.29 21.45 -1.16
CA THR A 251 -3.39 22.31 -1.65
C THR A 251 -2.99 23.18 -2.83
N THR A 252 -1.70 23.44 -3.01
CA THR A 252 -1.20 24.31 -4.08
C THR A 252 0.16 23.89 -4.63
N THR A 253 0.40 24.18 -5.90
CA THR A 253 1.71 24.10 -6.57
C THR A 253 2.54 25.36 -6.39
N GLU A 254 1.99 26.40 -5.78
CA GLU A 254 2.73 27.63 -5.49
C GLU A 254 3.90 27.32 -4.55
N GLY A 255 5.11 27.69 -4.97
CA GLY A 255 6.33 27.40 -4.20
C GLY A 255 6.86 25.97 -4.39
N GLN A 256 6.34 25.18 -5.33
CA GLN A 256 6.92 23.88 -5.66
C GLN A 256 8.36 24.00 -6.20
N CYS A 257 9.16 22.95 -6.03
CA CYS A 257 10.49 22.83 -6.61
C CYS A 257 10.47 22.81 -8.15
N ASP A 258 11.61 23.13 -8.79
CA ASP A 258 11.72 23.17 -10.25
C ASP A 258 11.61 21.79 -10.91
N ASN A 259 12.12 20.74 -10.26
CA ASN A 259 12.18 19.37 -10.77
C ASN A 259 11.55 18.37 -9.78
N PRO A 260 10.22 18.15 -9.82
CA PRO A 260 9.54 17.23 -8.89
C PRO A 260 10.00 15.77 -9.00
N ASP A 261 10.55 15.35 -10.14
CA ASP A 261 11.04 13.98 -10.34
C ASP A 261 12.38 13.71 -9.62
N GLU A 262 13.05 14.75 -9.12
CA GLU A 262 14.32 14.66 -8.41
C GLU A 262 14.15 14.68 -6.88
N THR A 263 12.93 14.72 -6.36
CA THR A 263 12.67 14.66 -4.91
C THR A 263 12.03 13.34 -4.51
N PHE A 264 12.33 12.87 -3.28
CA PHE A 264 11.76 11.61 -2.80
C PHE A 264 10.26 11.72 -2.54
N TYR A 265 9.82 12.81 -1.89
CA TYR A 265 8.41 13.12 -1.72
C TYR A 265 8.00 14.20 -2.73
N TYR A 266 6.77 14.10 -3.24
CA TYR A 266 6.17 15.18 -4.01
C TYR A 266 5.42 16.14 -3.06
N ILE A 267 4.41 15.62 -2.35
CA ILE A 267 3.65 16.32 -1.31
C ILE A 267 4.20 15.96 0.10
N PRO A 268 4.29 16.90 1.06
CA PRO A 268 4.69 16.63 2.45
C PRO A 268 3.83 15.58 3.15
N ARG A 269 4.41 14.81 4.09
CA ARG A 269 3.79 13.65 4.76
C ARG A 269 4.08 13.59 6.26
#